data_AF-A0A927SXI5-F1
#
_entry.id   AF-A0A927SXI5-F1
#
_cell.length_a   1.000
_cell.length_b   1.000
_cell.length_c   1.000
_cell.angle_alpha   90.00
_cell.angle_beta   90.00
_cell.angle_gamma   90.00
#
_symmetry.space_group_name_H-M   'P 1'
#
loop_
_entity.id
_entity.type
_entity.pdbx_description
1 polymer ?
#
loop_
_entity_poly.entity_id
_entity_poly.type
_entity_poly.pdbx_seq_one_letter_code
_entity_poly.pdbx_strand_id
1 'polypeptide(L)'
;MNHKATAILLGAIDPYVKNSNVEISKESTKGFHPNNGSDFVVIDKRNNVGFEVFENEIIVYYFTDHQHFDDYIGEVEDGDEDYVKRAEEFLIQLLTNRIRHIEHYKGKKKYSEKYYFIYDDKNDEDLGGTWYGLSRVINPFAKKSSQSKTWQFDVSKGIFTNRRPKTIDPEAIESIYVNDDCYVEIYERNNLYSYSVTETTYDDYYGEYYWSNAIAIVGSGIYDTKEKAVKEALEAIKNRDKLFNMQNIKGTDT
;
A
#
# COMPACT_ATOMS: atom_id res chain seq x y z
N MET A 1 -4.54 -16.74 20.88
CA MET A 1 -3.95 -15.84 21.88
C MET A 1 -3.49 -16.64 23.08
N ASN A 2 -2.26 -17.13 22.99
CA ASN A 2 -1.47 -17.70 24.05
C ASN A 2 -0.59 -16.63 24.72
N HIS A 3 -0.23 -15.56 24.00
CA HIS A 3 0.73 -14.55 24.44
C HIS A 3 0.09 -13.20 24.71
N LYS A 4 0.49 -12.53 25.80
CA LYS A 4 -0.01 -11.18 26.15
C LYS A 4 0.42 -10.14 25.12
N ALA A 5 1.63 -10.28 24.58
CA ALA A 5 2.16 -9.39 23.55
C ALA A 5 1.25 -9.33 22.32
N THR A 6 0.60 -10.43 21.92
CA THR A 6 -0.36 -10.43 20.81
C THR A 6 -1.51 -9.44 21.03
N ALA A 7 -2.06 -9.37 22.24
CA ALA A 7 -3.15 -8.43 22.54
C ALA A 7 -2.66 -6.97 22.56
N ILE A 8 -1.42 -6.73 23.01
CA ILE A 8 -0.79 -5.40 22.99
C ILE A 8 -0.63 -4.93 21.54
N LEU A 9 0.02 -5.73 20.69
CA LEU A 9 0.27 -5.41 19.29
C LEU A 9 -1.04 -5.20 18.51
N LEU A 10 -2.04 -6.07 18.71
CA LEU A 10 -3.37 -5.91 18.10
C LEU A 10 -4.06 -4.62 18.55
N GLY A 11 -3.96 -4.27 19.83
CA GLY A 11 -4.52 -3.03 20.37
C GLY A 11 -3.86 -1.78 19.78
N ALA A 12 -2.55 -1.81 19.56
CA ALA A 12 -1.80 -0.71 18.98
C ALA A 12 -2.15 -0.48 17.49
N ILE A 13 -2.37 -1.55 16.73
CA ILE A 13 -2.67 -1.44 15.30
C ILE A 13 -4.17 -1.32 14.97
N ASP A 14 -5.07 -1.52 15.94
CA ASP A 14 -6.54 -1.46 15.77
C ASP A 14 -7.03 -0.21 15.00
N PRO A 15 -6.48 1.01 15.23
CA PRO A 15 -6.90 2.20 14.47
C PRO A 15 -6.67 2.08 12.96
N TYR A 16 -5.71 1.27 12.53
CA TYR A 16 -5.34 1.09 11.13
C TYR A 16 -6.03 -0.12 10.51
N VAL A 17 -6.14 -1.23 11.25
CA VAL A 17 -6.60 -2.51 10.71
C VAL A 17 -8.09 -2.81 10.96
N LYS A 18 -8.87 -1.83 11.41
CA LYS A 18 -10.30 -1.98 11.70
C LYS A 18 -11.12 -2.54 10.53
N ASN A 19 -10.73 -2.23 9.30
CA ASN A 19 -11.39 -2.72 8.08
C ASN A 19 -10.65 -3.92 7.45
N SER A 20 -9.58 -4.42 8.08
CA SER A 20 -8.87 -5.62 7.65
C SER A 20 -9.58 -6.86 8.17
N ASN A 21 -9.53 -7.93 7.37
CA ASN A 21 -9.87 -9.27 7.84
C ASN A 21 -8.66 -9.87 8.57
N VAL A 22 -8.42 -9.42 9.81
CA VAL A 22 -7.31 -9.93 10.62
C VAL A 22 -7.59 -11.39 11.00
N GLU A 23 -6.78 -12.31 10.48
CA GLU A 23 -6.87 -13.74 10.80
C GLU A 23 -5.88 -14.05 11.94
N ILE A 24 -6.36 -14.68 13.01
CA ILE A 24 -5.52 -15.13 14.12
C ILE A 24 -5.58 -16.65 14.18
N SER A 25 -4.44 -17.31 13.98
CA SER A 25 -4.30 -18.75 14.14
C SER A 25 -3.29 -19.07 15.24
N LYS A 26 -3.39 -20.30 15.77
CA LYS A 26 -2.36 -20.87 16.63
C LYS A 26 -1.56 -21.82 15.77
N GLU A 27 -0.26 -21.60 15.67
CA GLU A 27 0.60 -22.59 15.03
C GLU A 27 1.24 -23.47 16.10
N SER A 28 1.09 -24.80 15.93
CA SER A 28 1.90 -25.75 16.67
C SER A 28 3.23 -25.87 15.94
N THR A 29 4.29 -25.32 16.51
CA THR A 29 5.66 -25.48 16.02
C THR A 29 6.04 -26.96 16.06
N LYS A 30 5.92 -27.67 14.94
CA LYS A 30 6.65 -28.94 14.73
C LYS A 30 8.12 -28.59 14.43
N GLY A 31 8.88 -28.23 15.47
CA GLY A 31 10.26 -27.72 15.35
C GLY A 31 10.83 -27.25 16.70
N PHE A 32 11.89 -26.42 16.66
CA PHE A 32 12.77 -25.99 17.77
C PHE A 32 12.13 -25.57 19.11
N HIS A 33 10.82 -25.28 19.15
CA HIS A 33 10.07 -24.98 20.38
C HIS A 33 8.87 -25.94 20.57
N PRO A 34 9.11 -27.24 20.80
CA PRO A 34 8.08 -28.29 20.73
C PRO A 34 6.97 -28.19 21.78
N ASN A 35 7.10 -27.28 22.77
CA ASN A 35 6.14 -27.11 23.87
C ASN A 35 5.38 -25.77 23.88
N ASN A 36 5.76 -24.80 23.05
CA ASN A 36 5.21 -23.44 23.09
C ASN A 36 4.67 -23.05 21.71
N GLY A 37 3.35 -23.08 21.55
CA GLY A 37 2.69 -22.63 20.32
C GLY A 37 2.79 -21.11 20.16
N SER A 38 2.89 -20.64 18.92
CA SER A 38 2.88 -19.21 18.59
C SER A 38 1.46 -18.70 18.35
N ASP A 39 1.28 -17.39 18.48
CA ASP A 39 0.12 -16.70 17.92
C ASP A 39 0.52 -16.08 16.58
N PHE A 40 -0.06 -16.59 15.50
CA PHE A 40 0.18 -16.12 14.14
C PHE A 40 -0.97 -15.21 13.71
N VAL A 41 -0.64 -13.97 13.34
CA VAL A 41 -1.61 -12.92 13.02
C VAL A 41 -1.37 -12.43 11.60
N VAL A 42 -2.34 -12.63 10.72
CA VAL A 42 -2.30 -12.15 9.34
C VAL A 42 -3.13 -10.88 9.23
N ILE A 43 -2.51 -9.78 8.78
CA ILE A 43 -3.15 -8.48 8.55
C ILE A 43 -3.56 -8.35 7.08
N ASP A 44 -2.63 -8.65 6.17
CA ASP A 44 -2.85 -8.65 4.73
C ASP A 44 -2.24 -9.90 4.11
N LYS A 45 -3.10 -10.90 3.93
CA LYS A 45 -2.72 -12.20 3.35
C LYS A 45 -2.16 -12.09 1.94
N ARG A 46 -2.69 -11.16 1.14
CA ARG A 46 -2.31 -11.02 -0.28
C ARG A 46 -0.89 -10.53 -0.41
N ASN A 47 -0.49 -9.61 0.46
CA ASN A 47 0.83 -9.02 0.47
C ASN A 47 1.76 -9.64 1.53
N ASN A 48 1.35 -10.74 2.16
CA ASN A 48 2.10 -11.43 3.21
C ASN A 48 2.56 -10.47 4.32
N VAL A 49 1.60 -9.77 4.93
CA VAL A 49 1.86 -8.87 6.05
C VAL A 49 1.15 -9.37 7.30
N GLY A 50 1.88 -9.40 8.40
CA GLY A 50 1.40 -9.86 9.68
C GLY A 50 2.55 -10.02 10.67
N PHE A 51 2.28 -10.69 11.78
CA PHE A 51 3.30 -10.97 12.78
C PHE A 51 3.05 -12.31 13.47
N GLU A 52 4.11 -12.88 14.01
CA GLU A 52 4.08 -14.10 14.80
C GLU A 52 4.71 -13.83 16.16
N VAL A 53 4.02 -14.24 17.22
CA VAL A 53 4.44 -14.03 18.60
C VAL A 53 4.81 -15.36 19.24
N PHE A 54 6.06 -15.43 19.68
CA PHE A 54 6.62 -16.48 20.54
C PHE A 54 6.80 -15.94 21.96
N GLU A 55 7.31 -16.78 22.87
CA GLU A 55 7.52 -16.40 24.27
C GLU A 55 8.57 -15.29 24.44
N ASN A 56 9.61 -15.31 23.61
CA ASN A 56 10.83 -14.51 23.71
C ASN A 56 11.14 -13.74 22.40
N GLU A 57 10.26 -13.83 21.40
CA GLU A 57 10.50 -13.29 20.07
C GLU A 57 9.19 -12.88 19.41
N ILE A 58 9.22 -11.77 18.68
CA ILE A 58 8.19 -11.36 17.76
C ILE A 58 8.81 -11.24 16.38
N ILE A 59 8.19 -11.88 15.38
CA ILE A 59 8.60 -11.78 13.99
C ILE A 59 7.52 -11.00 13.24
N VAL A 60 7.86 -9.83 12.71
CA VAL A 60 6.98 -9.07 11.82
C VAL A 60 7.37 -9.38 10.40
N TYR A 61 6.46 -9.95 9.61
CA TYR A 61 6.70 -10.28 8.20
C TYR A 61 5.96 -9.31 7.28
N TYR A 62 6.60 -8.95 6.17
CA TYR A 62 6.09 -8.03 5.17
C TYR A 62 6.61 -8.37 3.78
N PHE A 63 5.71 -8.53 2.82
CA PHE A 63 6.02 -8.91 1.44
C PHE A 63 6.85 -10.19 1.36
N THR A 64 8.16 -10.07 1.13
CA THR A 64 9.10 -11.20 1.02
C THR A 64 10.10 -11.24 2.16
N ASP A 65 10.01 -10.30 3.09
CA ASP A 65 10.98 -10.14 4.17
C ASP A 65 10.31 -10.14 5.55
N HIS A 66 11.12 -10.00 6.58
CA HIS A 66 10.73 -10.07 7.97
C HIS A 66 11.76 -9.39 8.87
N GLN A 67 11.30 -8.90 10.00
CA GLN A 67 12.10 -8.30 11.05
C GLN A 67 11.86 -9.07 12.36
N HIS A 68 12.96 -9.44 13.02
CA HIS A 68 12.94 -10.11 14.31
C HIS A 68 13.09 -9.08 15.45
N PHE A 69 12.32 -9.28 16.51
CA PHE A 69 12.39 -8.55 17.76
C PHE A 69 12.46 -9.56 18.90
N ASP A 70 13.66 -9.78 19.43
CA ASP A 70 13.92 -10.72 20.51
C ASP A 70 14.38 -10.01 21.80
N ASP A 71 14.35 -10.77 22.89
CA ASP A 71 14.82 -10.38 24.23
C ASP A 71 16.31 -10.70 24.49
N TYR A 72 17.05 -11.19 23.48
CA TYR A 72 18.43 -11.68 23.62
C TYR A 72 19.50 -10.68 23.18
N ILE A 73 19.13 -9.57 22.54
CA ILE A 73 20.06 -8.46 22.29
C ILE A 73 20.41 -7.86 23.66
N GLY A 74 21.65 -8.13 24.09
CA GLY A 74 22.11 -8.13 25.48
C GLY A 74 21.95 -6.82 26.25
N GLU A 75 22.06 -6.95 27.59
CA GLU A 75 21.97 -5.88 28.60
C GLU A 75 21.28 -4.63 28.06
N VAL A 76 19.94 -4.70 27.98
CA VAL A 76 19.06 -3.54 27.90
C VAL A 76 19.63 -2.54 28.91
N GLU A 77 20.38 -1.53 28.46
CA GLU A 77 20.86 -0.48 29.36
C GLU A 77 19.62 0.08 30.05
N ASP A 78 19.69 0.45 31.33
CA ASP A 78 18.54 1.02 32.06
C ASP A 78 17.90 2.16 31.23
N GLY A 79 16.83 1.87 30.47
CA GLY A 79 16.23 2.78 29.50
C GLY A 79 15.94 2.24 28.09
N ASP A 80 16.51 1.11 27.66
CA ASP A 80 16.21 0.53 26.34
C ASP A 80 14.81 -0.09 26.28
N GLU A 81 14.15 0.06 25.14
CA GLU A 81 12.75 -0.32 24.99
C GLU A 81 12.54 -1.83 24.86
N ASP A 82 11.55 -2.35 25.61
CA ASP A 82 11.06 -3.72 25.53
C ASP A 82 10.90 -4.18 24.06
N TYR A 83 11.33 -5.40 23.72
CA TYR A 83 11.20 -5.97 22.36
C TYR A 83 9.76 -5.93 21.86
N VAL A 84 8.78 -6.01 22.77
CA VAL A 84 7.36 -5.81 22.44
C VAL A 84 7.09 -4.38 21.95
N LYS A 85 7.65 -3.36 22.62
CA LYS A 85 7.51 -1.95 22.23
C LYS A 85 8.19 -1.66 20.89
N ARG A 86 9.39 -2.20 20.67
CA ARG A 86 10.08 -2.08 19.36
C ARG A 86 9.26 -2.70 18.22
N ALA A 87 8.66 -3.88 18.45
CA ALA A 87 7.77 -4.51 17.48
C ALA A 87 6.48 -3.70 17.24
N GLU A 88 5.91 -3.12 18.30
CA GLU A 88 4.76 -2.21 18.22
C GLU A 88 5.06 -1.00 17.34
N GLU A 89 6.14 -0.29 17.63
CA GLU A 89 6.55 0.89 16.87
C GLU A 89 6.83 0.56 15.40
N PHE A 90 7.49 -0.57 15.13
CA PHE A 90 7.72 -1.03 13.76
C PHE A 90 6.42 -1.36 13.03
N LEU A 91 5.46 -2.04 13.67
CA LEU A 91 4.15 -2.33 13.07
C LEU A 91 3.37 -1.05 12.76
N ILE A 92 3.41 -0.06 13.66
CA ILE A 92 2.79 1.24 13.42
C ILE A 92 3.44 1.90 12.20
N GLN A 93 4.78 1.98 12.16
CA GLN A 93 5.50 2.55 11.03
C GLN A 93 5.18 1.82 9.72
N LEU A 94 5.09 0.49 9.74
CA LEU A 94 4.72 -0.33 8.59
C LEU A 94 3.35 0.06 8.03
N LEU A 95 2.38 0.33 8.90
CA LEU A 95 1.01 0.66 8.52
C LEU A 95 0.80 2.15 8.23
N THR A 96 1.68 3.04 8.69
CA THR A 96 1.55 4.50 8.46
C THR A 96 2.42 5.01 7.32
N ASN A 97 3.63 4.47 7.17
CA ASN A 97 4.61 4.99 6.23
C ASN A 97 4.41 4.41 4.84
N ARG A 98 4.88 5.15 3.84
CA ARG A 98 5.02 4.63 2.47
C ARG A 98 6.27 3.76 2.41
N ILE A 99 6.17 2.64 1.70
CA ILE A 99 7.24 1.66 1.56
C ILE A 99 7.71 1.64 0.11
N ARG A 100 8.96 2.01 -0.14
CA ARG A 100 9.56 1.82 -1.46
C ARG A 100 10.10 0.41 -1.59
N HIS A 101 9.57 -0.33 -2.54
CA HIS A 101 10.03 -1.65 -2.94
C HIS A 101 10.85 -1.54 -4.21
N ILE A 102 12.14 -1.89 -4.14
CA ILE A 102 13.03 -1.91 -5.30
C ILE A 102 13.38 -3.35 -5.64
N GLU A 103 13.02 -3.79 -6.83
CA GLU A 103 13.38 -5.09 -7.37
C GLU A 103 14.56 -4.96 -8.32
N HIS A 104 15.59 -5.77 -8.12
CA HIS A 104 16.78 -5.78 -8.96
C HIS A 104 16.85 -7.01 -9.86
N TYR A 105 17.09 -6.77 -11.14
CA TYR A 105 17.06 -7.76 -12.20
C TYR A 105 18.38 -7.84 -12.94
N LYS A 106 18.66 -9.04 -13.45
CA LYS A 106 19.72 -9.31 -14.41
C LYS A 106 19.15 -10.11 -15.58
N GLY A 107 18.99 -9.45 -16.73
CA GLY A 107 18.10 -9.92 -17.79
C GLY A 107 16.66 -9.96 -17.28
N LYS A 108 16.00 -11.11 -17.40
CA LYS A 108 14.62 -11.32 -16.92
C LYS A 108 14.52 -11.88 -15.49
N LYS A 109 15.66 -12.13 -14.82
CA LYS A 109 15.69 -12.78 -13.51
C LYS A 109 15.88 -11.76 -12.39
N LYS A 110 14.94 -11.69 -11.44
CA LYS A 110 15.10 -10.96 -10.17
C LYS A 110 16.16 -11.66 -9.32
N TYR A 111 17.15 -10.93 -8.82
CA TYR A 111 18.25 -11.46 -8.01
C TYR A 111 18.29 -10.89 -6.59
N SER A 112 17.66 -9.75 -6.35
CA SER A 112 17.44 -9.21 -5.02
C SER A 112 16.28 -8.24 -5.03
N GLU A 113 15.77 -7.94 -3.85
CA GLU A 113 14.88 -6.81 -3.61
C GLU A 113 15.23 -6.12 -2.31
N LYS A 114 14.77 -4.87 -2.18
CA LYS A 114 14.98 -4.03 -1.00
C LYS A 114 13.73 -3.25 -0.67
N TYR A 115 13.54 -2.97 0.61
CA TYR A 115 12.42 -2.23 1.15
C TYR A 115 12.93 -1.01 1.93
N TYR A 116 12.23 0.11 1.79
CA TYR A 116 12.58 1.33 2.52
C TYR A 116 11.33 2.02 3.05
N PHE A 117 11.34 2.51 4.30
CA PHE A 117 10.39 3.52 4.71
C PHE A 117 10.74 4.85 4.03
N ILE A 118 9.72 5.50 3.47
CA ILE A 118 9.83 6.85 2.92
C ILE A 118 9.27 7.81 3.95
N TYR A 119 10.14 8.65 4.51
CA TYR A 119 9.75 9.77 5.38
C TYR A 119 9.60 11.07 4.57
N ASP A 120 8.79 12.00 5.07
CA ASP A 120 8.54 13.30 4.44
C ASP A 120 9.81 14.17 4.32
N ASP A 121 10.81 13.91 5.16
CA ASP A 121 12.10 14.60 5.17
C ASP A 121 13.10 14.09 4.10
N LYS A 122 12.68 13.12 3.28
CA LYS A 122 13.46 12.46 2.20
C LYS A 122 14.62 11.59 2.66
N ASN A 123 14.71 11.27 3.95
CA ASN A 123 15.59 10.20 4.39
C ASN A 123 14.82 8.90 4.27
N ASP A 124 15.28 8.00 3.41
CA ASP A 124 14.70 6.67 3.32
C ASP A 124 15.41 5.75 4.31
N GLU A 125 14.67 5.07 5.18
CA GLU A 125 15.21 4.09 6.12
C GLU A 125 15.19 2.68 5.51
N ASP A 126 16.33 1.99 5.49
CA ASP A 126 16.47 0.63 4.92
C ASP A 126 15.80 -0.39 5.85
N LEU A 127 14.78 -1.08 5.35
CA LEU A 127 14.05 -2.16 6.06
C LEU A 127 14.61 -3.54 5.73
N GLY A 128 15.78 -3.59 5.09
CA GLY A 128 16.36 -4.81 4.59
C GLY A 128 15.84 -5.19 3.20
N GLY A 129 15.92 -6.48 2.93
CA GLY A 129 15.54 -7.04 1.65
C GLY A 129 16.07 -8.45 1.46
N THR A 130 15.43 -9.17 0.55
CA THR A 130 15.85 -10.53 0.21
C THR A 130 16.89 -10.53 -0.91
N TRP A 131 18.02 -11.20 -0.68
CA TRP A 131 18.98 -11.56 -1.73
C TRP A 131 18.78 -13.02 -2.16
N TYR A 132 18.39 -13.22 -3.42
CA TYR A 132 18.10 -14.55 -3.94
C TYR A 132 19.35 -15.33 -4.37
N GLY A 133 20.51 -14.69 -4.46
CA GLY A 133 21.80 -15.33 -4.64
C GLY A 133 21.89 -16.48 -5.66
N LEU A 134 22.60 -17.54 -5.26
CA LEU A 134 22.86 -18.75 -6.05
C LEU A 134 21.62 -19.63 -6.27
N SER A 135 20.50 -19.37 -5.60
CA SER A 135 19.24 -20.11 -5.83
C SER A 135 18.71 -19.90 -7.25
N ARG A 136 19.17 -18.83 -7.93
CA ARG A 136 18.80 -18.52 -9.31
C ARG A 136 20.05 -18.56 -10.17
N VAL A 137 20.03 -19.42 -11.21
CA VAL A 137 21.07 -19.40 -12.26
C VAL A 137 20.99 -18.07 -13.02
N ILE A 138 21.84 -17.11 -12.65
CA ILE A 138 21.84 -15.76 -13.20
C ILE A 138 23.01 -15.61 -14.18
N ASN A 139 22.73 -15.19 -15.42
CA ASN A 139 23.78 -14.91 -16.40
C ASN A 139 24.61 -13.70 -15.95
N PRO A 140 25.93 -13.84 -15.72
CA PRO A 140 26.78 -12.75 -15.23
C PRO A 140 26.96 -11.60 -16.23
N PHE A 141 26.62 -11.78 -17.51
CA PHE A 141 26.76 -10.77 -18.56
C PHE A 141 25.42 -10.13 -18.98
N ALA A 142 24.30 -10.59 -18.43
CA ALA A 142 23.02 -9.98 -18.77
C ALA A 142 22.90 -8.55 -18.21
N LYS A 143 22.20 -7.68 -18.94
CA LYS A 143 21.95 -6.29 -18.58
C LYS A 143 21.27 -6.19 -17.21
N LYS A 144 21.75 -5.30 -16.35
CA LYS A 144 21.10 -4.99 -15.07
C LYS A 144 19.95 -4.00 -15.31
N SER A 145 18.86 -4.19 -14.57
CA SER A 145 17.76 -3.24 -14.49
C SER A 145 17.16 -3.27 -13.09
N SER A 146 16.47 -2.19 -12.72
CA SER A 146 15.71 -2.12 -11.47
C SER A 146 14.30 -1.65 -11.77
N GLN A 147 13.35 -2.08 -10.96
CA GLN A 147 11.99 -1.55 -10.94
C GLN A 147 11.69 -1.08 -9.52
N SER A 148 11.06 0.08 -9.39
CA SER A 148 10.65 0.64 -8.10
C SER A 148 9.13 0.69 -8.06
N LYS A 149 8.55 0.33 -6.92
CA LYS A 149 7.12 0.49 -6.63
C LYS A 149 6.98 1.07 -5.23
N THR A 150 6.03 1.96 -5.04
CA THR A 150 5.72 2.49 -3.71
C THR A 150 4.42 1.88 -3.22
N TRP A 151 4.45 1.32 -2.03
CA TRP A 151 3.31 0.71 -1.34
C TRP A 151 2.90 1.56 -0.15
N GLN A 152 1.63 1.54 0.19
CA GLN A 152 1.09 2.15 1.40
C GLN A 152 -0.09 1.30 1.88
N PHE A 153 -0.30 1.25 3.19
CA PHE A 153 -1.48 0.61 3.74
C PHE A 153 -2.73 1.48 3.54
N ASP A 154 -3.74 0.94 2.86
CA ASP A 154 -5.04 1.59 2.70
C ASP A 154 -5.95 1.16 3.86
N VAL A 155 -6.02 1.99 4.90
CA VAL A 155 -6.86 1.78 6.10
C VAL A 155 -8.33 1.54 5.76
N SER A 156 -8.84 2.12 4.66
CA SER A 156 -10.24 1.93 4.26
C SER A 156 -10.51 0.53 3.70
N LYS A 157 -9.49 -0.09 3.10
CA LYS A 157 -9.56 -1.44 2.50
C LYS A 157 -8.90 -2.52 3.35
N GLY A 158 -8.11 -2.10 4.34
CA GLY A 158 -7.37 -2.99 5.22
C GLY A 158 -6.25 -3.77 4.53
N ILE A 159 -5.68 -3.24 3.43
CA ILE A 159 -4.64 -3.92 2.63
C ILE A 159 -3.55 -2.94 2.16
N PHE A 160 -2.36 -3.45 1.89
CA PHE A 160 -1.33 -2.71 1.16
C PHE A 160 -1.69 -2.57 -0.31
N THR A 161 -1.50 -1.36 -0.82
CA THR A 161 -1.76 -1.00 -2.21
C THR A 161 -0.65 -0.08 -2.72
N ASN A 162 -0.47 -0.06 -4.04
CA ASN A 162 0.39 0.91 -4.72
C ASN A 162 -0.42 2.09 -5.27
N ARG A 163 -1.62 2.35 -4.73
CA ARG A 163 -2.47 3.49 -5.05
C ARG A 163 -2.47 4.47 -3.89
N ARG A 164 -2.16 5.74 -4.15
CA ARG A 164 -2.28 6.81 -3.16
C ARG A 164 -3.73 6.92 -2.68
N PRO A 165 -3.94 7.25 -1.38
CA PRO A 165 -5.26 7.53 -0.86
C PRO A 165 -5.99 8.57 -1.71
N LYS A 166 -7.31 8.40 -1.82
CA LYS A 166 -8.15 9.40 -2.47
C LYS A 166 -8.13 10.68 -1.63
N THR A 167 -7.82 11.81 -2.28
CA THR A 167 -7.88 13.13 -1.67
C THR A 167 -9.02 13.89 -2.32
N ILE A 168 -10.07 14.18 -1.56
CA ILE A 168 -11.17 15.03 -2.02
C ILE A 168 -10.75 16.48 -1.80
N ASP A 169 -10.96 17.33 -2.81
CA ASP A 169 -10.75 18.77 -2.70
C ASP A 169 -11.66 19.35 -1.60
N PRO A 170 -11.10 20.04 -0.59
CA PRO A 170 -11.90 20.63 0.49
C PRO A 170 -12.88 21.71 0.01
N GLU A 171 -12.71 22.28 -1.18
CA GLU A 171 -13.66 23.24 -1.77
C GLU A 171 -14.82 22.56 -2.51
N ALA A 172 -14.76 21.24 -2.72
CA ALA A 172 -15.85 20.50 -3.35
C ALA A 172 -17.05 20.40 -2.40
N ILE A 173 -18.22 20.79 -2.89
CA ILE A 173 -19.48 20.68 -2.14
C ILE A 173 -20.05 19.26 -2.16
N GLU A 174 -19.65 18.44 -3.13
CA GLU A 174 -20.08 17.06 -3.28
C GLU A 174 -19.04 16.24 -4.05
N SER A 175 -18.79 15.00 -3.62
CA SER A 175 -17.99 14.03 -4.38
C SER A 175 -18.86 12.84 -4.78
N ILE A 176 -18.93 12.56 -6.07
CA ILE A 176 -19.72 11.47 -6.64
C ILE A 176 -18.76 10.37 -7.07
N TYR A 177 -18.82 9.24 -6.37
CA TYR A 177 -18.04 8.06 -6.72
C TYR A 177 -18.64 7.38 -7.96
N VAL A 178 -17.83 7.20 -8.99
CA VAL A 178 -18.25 6.56 -10.25
C VAL A 178 -17.81 5.09 -10.26
N ASN A 179 -16.53 4.84 -9.98
CA ASN A 179 -15.94 3.52 -9.82
C ASN A 179 -14.60 3.61 -9.06
N ASP A 180 -13.90 2.50 -8.90
CA ASP A 180 -12.65 2.42 -8.14
C ASP A 180 -11.54 3.36 -8.64
N ASP A 181 -11.59 3.73 -9.92
CA ASP A 181 -10.54 4.45 -10.62
C ASP A 181 -10.99 5.87 -11.03
N CYS A 182 -12.22 6.27 -10.69
CA CYS A 182 -12.80 7.53 -11.14
C CYS A 182 -13.87 8.07 -10.17
N TYR A 183 -13.79 9.36 -9.91
CA TYR A 183 -14.85 10.10 -9.22
C TYR A 183 -14.99 11.51 -9.77
N VAL A 184 -16.09 12.16 -9.42
CA VAL A 184 -16.41 13.54 -9.80
C VAL A 184 -16.45 14.39 -8.54
N GLU A 185 -15.94 15.61 -8.61
CA GLU A 185 -16.13 16.63 -7.58
C GLU A 185 -16.97 17.76 -8.16
N ILE A 186 -17.95 18.20 -7.38
CA ILE A 186 -18.84 19.32 -7.74
C ILE A 186 -18.45 20.52 -6.88
N TYR A 187 -18.37 21.67 -7.53
CA TYR A 187 -18.01 22.94 -6.92
C TYR A 187 -19.15 23.94 -7.09
N GLU A 188 -19.27 24.87 -6.15
CA GLU A 188 -20.20 25.99 -6.24
C GLU A 188 -19.46 27.30 -5.98
N ARG A 189 -19.59 28.25 -6.91
CA ARG A 189 -19.05 29.60 -6.76
C ARG A 189 -20.00 30.62 -7.36
N ASN A 190 -20.41 31.61 -6.56
CA ASN A 190 -21.35 32.65 -6.97
C ASN A 190 -22.68 32.10 -7.53
N ASN A 191 -23.26 31.07 -6.90
CA ASN A 191 -24.47 30.35 -7.34
C ASN A 191 -24.35 29.70 -8.73
N LEU A 192 -23.13 29.42 -9.16
CA LEU A 192 -22.82 28.68 -10.37
C LEU A 192 -22.09 27.40 -9.99
N TYR A 193 -22.40 26.32 -10.69
CA TYR A 193 -21.88 24.99 -10.43
C TYR A 193 -20.87 24.60 -11.50
N SER A 194 -19.80 23.92 -11.12
CA SER A 194 -18.84 23.31 -12.03
C SER A 194 -18.43 21.94 -11.52
N TYR A 195 -17.70 21.17 -12.32
CA TYR A 195 -17.20 19.87 -11.90
C TYR A 195 -15.75 19.64 -12.34
N SER A 196 -15.03 18.83 -11.57
CA SER A 196 -13.81 18.15 -11.98
C SER A 196 -14.09 16.65 -12.08
N VAL A 197 -13.41 15.97 -13.01
CA VAL A 197 -13.36 14.51 -13.04
C VAL A 197 -11.95 14.11 -12.69
N THR A 198 -11.80 13.31 -11.65
CA THR A 198 -10.53 12.82 -11.17
C THR A 198 -10.45 11.32 -11.43
N GLU A 199 -9.31 10.88 -11.96
CA GLU A 199 -9.04 9.48 -12.26
C GLU A 199 -7.66 9.07 -11.78
N THR A 200 -7.45 7.76 -11.64
CA THR A 200 -6.15 7.26 -11.25
C THR A 200 -5.22 7.16 -12.44
N THR A 201 -4.07 7.82 -12.34
CA THR A 201 -2.98 7.77 -13.31
C THR A 201 -1.79 7.04 -12.70
N TYR A 202 -1.01 6.34 -13.52
CA TYR A 202 0.23 5.70 -13.07
C TYR A 202 1.41 6.65 -13.22
N ASP A 203 2.22 6.79 -12.17
CA ASP A 203 3.47 7.52 -12.17
C ASP A 203 4.64 6.53 -12.34
N ASP A 204 5.29 6.57 -13.51
CA ASP A 204 6.44 5.71 -13.80
C ASP A 204 7.68 6.02 -12.94
N TYR A 205 7.80 7.24 -12.42
CA TYR A 205 8.93 7.66 -11.60
C TYR A 205 8.82 7.11 -10.17
N TYR A 206 7.65 7.23 -9.55
CA TYR A 206 7.40 6.71 -8.19
C TYR A 206 6.87 5.27 -8.15
N GLY A 207 6.44 4.73 -9.30
CA GLY A 207 5.92 3.37 -9.44
C GLY A 207 4.61 3.16 -8.69
N GLU A 208 3.72 4.15 -8.73
CA GLU A 208 2.47 4.18 -7.98
C GLU A 208 1.33 4.82 -8.76
N TYR A 209 0.09 4.50 -8.39
CA TYR A 209 -1.10 5.16 -8.90
C TYR A 209 -1.44 6.37 -8.03
N TYR A 210 -1.70 7.51 -8.65
CA TYR A 210 -2.13 8.73 -7.98
C TYR A 210 -3.40 9.27 -8.63
N TRP A 211 -4.14 10.10 -7.88
CA TRP A 211 -5.34 10.75 -8.38
C TRP A 211 -4.98 12.05 -9.08
N SER A 212 -5.46 12.22 -10.31
CA SER A 212 -5.25 13.42 -11.11
C SER A 212 -6.48 13.76 -11.93
N ASN A 213 -6.58 15.01 -12.37
CA ASN A 213 -7.66 15.42 -13.24
C ASN A 213 -7.59 14.65 -14.57
N ALA A 214 -8.74 14.16 -15.00
CA ALA A 214 -8.88 13.38 -16.21
C ALA A 214 -8.46 14.20 -17.44
N ILE A 215 -7.37 13.80 -18.08
CA ILE A 215 -6.76 14.55 -19.20
C ILE A 215 -7.73 14.68 -20.38
N ALA A 216 -8.57 13.66 -20.59
CA ALA A 216 -9.54 13.60 -21.68
C ALA A 216 -10.91 14.24 -21.34
N ILE A 217 -11.07 14.81 -20.14
CA ILE A 217 -12.29 15.51 -19.71
C ILE A 217 -11.90 16.91 -19.28
N VAL A 218 -12.08 17.88 -20.18
CA VAL A 218 -11.92 19.28 -19.81
C VAL A 218 -13.13 19.68 -18.96
N GLY A 219 -12.94 19.93 -17.67
CA GLY A 219 -13.96 20.43 -16.74
C GLY A 219 -14.32 21.90 -17.01
N SER A 220 -14.75 22.23 -18.23
CA SER A 220 -14.94 23.61 -18.69
C SER A 220 -16.39 24.11 -18.64
N GLY A 221 -17.30 23.35 -18.02
CA GLY A 221 -18.70 23.74 -17.91
C GLY A 221 -19.01 24.55 -16.64
N ILE A 222 -19.77 25.63 -16.81
CA ILE A 222 -20.42 26.35 -15.71
C ILE A 222 -21.93 26.16 -15.88
N TYR A 223 -22.59 25.77 -14.80
CA TYR A 223 -24.00 25.36 -14.79
C TYR A 223 -24.80 26.18 -13.77
N ASP A 224 -26.06 26.43 -14.08
CA ASP A 224 -26.99 27.16 -13.20
C ASP A 224 -27.53 26.30 -12.05
N THR A 225 -27.37 24.98 -12.13
CA THR A 225 -27.90 24.01 -11.17
C THR A 225 -26.90 22.88 -10.97
N LYS A 226 -26.88 22.35 -9.75
CA LYS A 226 -26.03 21.22 -9.37
C LYS A 226 -26.35 19.99 -10.23
N GLU A 227 -27.63 19.69 -10.43
CA GLU A 227 -28.10 18.52 -11.17
C GLU A 227 -27.61 18.53 -12.62
N LYS A 228 -27.52 19.71 -13.25
CA LYS A 228 -26.95 19.84 -14.60
C LYS A 228 -25.44 19.59 -14.60
N ALA A 229 -24.71 20.15 -13.63
CA ALA A 229 -23.28 19.89 -13.50
C ALA A 229 -23.00 18.38 -13.35
N VAL A 230 -23.76 17.70 -12.49
CA VAL A 230 -23.65 16.26 -12.28
C VAL A 230 -23.96 15.47 -13.54
N LYS A 231 -25.07 15.80 -14.21
CA LYS A 231 -25.48 15.10 -15.44
C LYS A 231 -24.40 15.20 -16.51
N GLU A 232 -23.86 16.39 -16.71
CA GLU A 232 -22.83 16.67 -17.71
C GLU A 232 -21.51 15.99 -17.38
N ALA A 233 -21.11 15.94 -16.10
CA ALA A 233 -19.93 15.19 -15.66
C ALA A 233 -20.05 13.69 -16.01
N LEU A 234 -21.20 13.07 -15.69
CA LEU A 234 -21.44 11.66 -16.00
C LEU A 234 -21.54 11.39 -17.50
N GLU A 235 -22.05 12.34 -18.28
CA GLU A 235 -22.10 12.25 -19.74
C GLU A 235 -20.70 12.37 -20.37
N ALA A 236 -19.86 13.28 -19.87
CA ALA A 236 -18.48 13.42 -20.30
C ALA A 236 -17.68 12.11 -20.09
N ILE A 237 -17.85 11.46 -18.94
CA ILE A 237 -17.24 10.16 -18.65
C ILE A 237 -17.69 9.09 -19.66
N LYS A 238 -19.01 8.97 -19.89
CA LYS A 238 -19.55 8.00 -20.85
C LYS A 238 -19.04 8.23 -22.28
N ASN A 239 -18.91 9.48 -22.70
CA ASN A 239 -18.44 9.80 -24.05
C ASN A 239 -16.94 9.52 -24.21
N ARG A 240 -16.14 9.77 -23.17
CA ARG A 240 -14.73 9.40 -23.10
C ARG A 240 -14.53 7.89 -23.29
N ASP A 241 -15.29 7.06 -22.56
CA ASP A 241 -15.16 5.60 -22.65
C ASP A 241 -15.47 5.07 -24.07
N LYS A 242 -16.42 5.70 -24.77
CA LYS A 242 -16.67 5.39 -26.19
C LYS A 242 -15.49 5.74 -27.08
N LEU A 243 -14.84 6.89 -26.87
CA LEU A 243 -13.68 7.31 -27.66
C LEU A 243 -12.48 6.37 -27.48
N PHE A 244 -12.18 5.96 -26.25
CA PHE A 244 -11.11 4.98 -25.98
C PHE A 244 -11.41 3.62 -26.61
N ASN A 245 -12.65 3.14 -26.52
CA ASN A 245 -13.04 1.87 -27.14
C ASN A 245 -12.98 1.91 -28.67
N MET A 246 -13.30 3.04 -29.31
CA MET A 246 -13.19 3.20 -30.76
C MET A 246 -11.74 3.27 -31.27
N GLN A 247 -10.80 3.75 -30.45
CA GLN A 247 -9.37 3.76 -30.79
C GLN A 247 -8.74 2.37 -30.71
N ASN A 248 -9.13 1.56 -29.71
CA ASN A 248 -8.63 0.19 -29.55
C ASN A 248 -9.09 -0.77 -30.67
N ILE A 249 -10.26 -0.53 -31.26
CA ILE A 249 -10.76 -1.33 -32.40
C ILE A 249 -9.99 -1.03 -33.70
N LYS A 250 -9.37 0.15 -33.82
CA LYS A 250 -8.58 0.53 -35.00
C LYS A 250 -7.10 0.10 -34.94
N GLY A 251 -6.64 -0.42 -33.80
CA GLY A 251 -5.25 -0.83 -33.58
C GLY A 251 -4.95 -2.32 -33.81
N THR A 252 -5.93 -3.13 -34.21
CA THR A 252 -5.78 -4.58 -34.40
C THR A 252 -5.63 -5.03 -35.86
N ASP A 253 -5.56 -4.10 -36.81
CA ASP A 253 -5.32 -4.41 -38.23
C ASP A 253 -3.97 -3.83 -38.70
N THR A 254 -2.85 -4.44 -38.28
CA THR A 254 -1.57 -4.46 -39.03
C THR A 254 -0.75 -5.67 -38.66
#